data_AF-A0A2P8WH71-F1
#
_entry.id   AF-A0A2P8WH71-F1
#
_cell.length_a   1.000
_cell.length_b   1.000
_cell.length_c   1.000
_cell.angle_alpha   90.00
_cell.angle_beta   90.00
_cell.angle_gamma   90.00
#
_symmetry.space_group_name_H-M   'P 1'
#
loop_
_entity.id
_entity.type
_entity.pdbx_description
1 polymer ?
#
loop_
_entity_poly.entity_id
_entity_poly.type
_entity_poly.pdbx_seq_one_letter_code
_entity_poly.pdbx_strand_id
1 'polypeptide(L)' 'MTGQITQINISDGGVPKRPIPRVEVGTTGLASDRQQNLKYHGGPNRAVCLWSADILSLIHI' A
#
# COMPACT_ATOMS: atom_id res chain seq x y z
N MET A 1 -0.55 -2.24 22.02
CA MET A 1 0.15 -1.22 21.21
C MET A 1 -0.81 -0.71 20.14
N THR A 2 -0.75 0.57 19.80
CA THR A 2 -1.59 1.21 18.77
C THR A 2 -0.70 1.84 17.71
N GLY A 3 -1.12 1.78 16.44
CA GLY A 3 -0.46 2.48 15.34
C GLY A 3 -1.39 3.52 14.72
N GLN A 4 -0.82 4.47 13.99
CA GLN A 4 -1.56 5.46 13.21
C GLN A 4 -1.22 5.32 11.73
N ILE A 5 -2.22 5.41 10.87
CA ILE A 5 -2.03 5.46 9.42
C ILE A 5 -1.79 6.92 9.04
N THR A 6 -0.57 7.25 8.60
CA THR A 6 -0.21 8.62 8.17
C THR A 6 -0.69 8.92 6.75
N GLN A 7 -0.61 7.94 5.85
CA GLN A 7 -1.02 8.09 4.45
C GLN A 7 -1.42 6.73 3.87
N ILE A 8 -2.42 6.74 3.00
CA ILE A 8 -2.83 5.58 2.21
C ILE A 8 -2.42 5.86 0.78
N ASN A 9 -1.81 4.87 0.11
CA ASN A 9 -1.39 5.02 -1.27
C ASN A 9 -1.90 3.84 -2.10
N ILE A 10 -2.41 4.14 -3.30
CA ILE A 10 -2.82 3.12 -4.27
C ILE A 10 -2.25 3.41 -5.66
N SER A 11 -2.26 2.42 -6.52
CA SER A 11 -2.07 2.58 -7.96
C SER A 11 -2.91 1.56 -8.72
N ASP A 12 -3.31 1.89 -9.94
CA ASP A 12 -3.94 0.92 -10.84
C ASP A 12 -2.87 0.04 -11.54
N GLY A 13 -1.87 -0.45 -10.79
CA GLY A 13 -0.80 -1.28 -11.31
C GLY A 13 0.52 -1.21 -10.52
N GLY A 14 1.61 -0.86 -11.20
CA GLY A 14 2.93 -0.77 -10.56
C GLY A 14 3.10 0.51 -9.71
N VAL A 15 4.30 1.04 -9.71
CA VAL A 15 4.62 2.36 -9.15
C VAL A 15 4.44 3.45 -10.21
N PRO A 16 4.23 4.73 -9.85
CA PRO A 16 4.13 5.26 -8.48
C PRO A 16 2.74 5.05 -7.87
N LYS A 17 2.69 4.82 -6.54
CA LYS A 17 1.44 4.85 -5.78
C LYS A 17 1.14 6.29 -5.34
N ARG A 18 -0.12 6.71 -5.44
CA ARG A 18 -0.58 8.08 -5.15
C ARG A 18 -1.41 8.12 -3.87
N PRO A 19 -1.34 9.22 -3.10
CA PRO A 19 -2.07 9.35 -1.86
C PRO A 19 -3.58 9.45 -2.09
N ILE A 20 -4.36 8.80 -1.22
CA ILE A 20 -5.82 8.92 -1.17
C ILE A 20 -6.28 9.08 0.29
N PRO A 21 -7.42 9.75 0.53
CA PRO A 21 -7.89 10.03 1.90
C PRO A 21 -8.53 8.83 2.59
N ARG A 22 -9.05 7.85 1.82
CA ARG A 22 -9.72 6.65 2.36
C ARG A 22 -9.71 5.54 1.32
N VAL A 23 -9.77 4.30 1.80
CA VAL A 23 -9.87 3.11 0.95
C VAL A 23 -10.64 2.00 1.65
N GLU A 24 -11.22 1.09 0.87
CA GLU A 24 -11.76 -0.17 1.38
C GLU A 24 -10.69 -1.26 1.36
N VAL A 25 -10.60 -2.04 2.43
CA VAL A 25 -9.65 -3.15 2.56
C VAL A 25 -10.39 -4.45 2.31
N GLY A 26 -10.00 -5.18 1.27
CA GLY A 26 -10.48 -6.52 0.95
C GLY A 26 -9.49 -7.61 1.39
N THR A 27 -9.89 -8.86 1.20
CA THR A 27 -9.07 -10.04 1.54
C THR A 27 -7.79 -10.15 0.72
N THR A 28 -7.77 -9.61 -0.51
CA THR A 28 -6.64 -9.73 -1.44
C THR A 28 -5.92 -8.41 -1.71
N GLY A 29 -6.43 -7.29 -1.20
CA GLY A 29 -5.85 -5.97 -1.43
C GLY A 29 -6.77 -4.81 -1.10
N LEU A 30 -6.28 -3.61 -1.35
CA LEU A 30 -7.06 -2.38 -1.26
C LEU A 30 -7.90 -2.19 -2.52
N ALA A 31 -9.12 -1.67 -2.39
CA ALA A 31 -9.95 -1.33 -3.54
C ALA A 31 -9.21 -0.35 -4.46
N SER A 32 -9.24 -0.63 -5.77
CA SER A 32 -8.54 0.14 -6.81
C SER A 32 -7.00 0.12 -6.73
N ASP A 33 -6.40 -0.62 -5.80
CA ASP A 33 -4.97 -0.96 -5.84
C ASP A 33 -4.77 -2.24 -6.63
N ARG A 34 -3.98 -2.17 -7.70
CA ARG A 34 -3.59 -3.34 -8.51
C ARG A 34 -2.09 -3.55 -8.42
N GLN A 35 -1.64 -4.73 -8.83
CA GLN A 35 -0.23 -5.07 -8.93
C GLN A 35 0.05 -5.51 -10.37
N GLN A 36 1.15 -5.00 -10.95
CA GLN A 36 1.45 -5.25 -12.36
C GLN A 36 1.84 -6.72 -12.64
N ASN A 37 2.44 -7.41 -11.66
CA ASN A 37 2.88 -8.79 -11.82
C ASN A 37 2.30 -9.71 -10.74
N LEU A 38 1.18 -10.37 -11.05
CA LEU A 38 0.47 -11.27 -10.15
C LEU A 38 1.14 -12.65 -9.97
N LYS A 39 2.18 -12.97 -10.76
CA LYS A 39 2.97 -14.20 -10.54
C LYS A 39 3.69 -14.16 -9.19
N TYR A 40 4.08 -12.95 -8.75
CA TYR A 40 4.89 -12.75 -7.54
C TYR A 40 4.20 -11.88 -6.48
N HIS A 41 3.29 -10.99 -6.89
CA HIS A 41 2.69 -10.00 -6.00
C HIS A 41 1.18 -10.20 -5.82
N GLY A 42 0.63 -9.58 -4.77
CA GLY A 42 -0.78 -9.69 -4.42
C GLY A 42 -1.15 -11.01 -3.75
N GLY A 43 -2.45 -11.14 -3.46
CA GLY A 43 -3.03 -12.25 -2.72
C GLY A 43 -3.13 -11.97 -1.21
N PRO A 44 -3.80 -12.86 -0.44
CA PRO A 44 -4.15 -12.57 0.95
C PRO A 44 -2.96 -12.34 1.88
N ASN A 45 -1.83 -12.99 1.61
CA ASN A 45 -0.60 -12.81 2.39
C ASN A 45 0.20 -11.56 2.00
N ARG A 46 -0.26 -10.81 0.99
CA ARG A 46 0.38 -9.59 0.44
C ARG A 46 -0.67 -8.54 0.06
N ALA A 47 -1.79 -8.50 0.80
CA ALA A 47 -2.90 -7.60 0.53
C ALA A 47 -2.52 -6.13 0.78
N VAL A 48 -1.69 -5.87 1.79
CA VAL A 48 -1.23 -4.53 2.17
C VAL A 48 0.27 -4.56 2.41
N CYS A 49 0.97 -3.53 1.92
CA CYS A 49 2.35 -3.25 2.28
C CYS A 49 2.38 -2.07 3.25
N LEU A 50 3.03 -2.25 4.40
CA LEU A 50 3.19 -1.22 5.41
C LEU A 50 4.64 -0.73 5.43
N TRP A 51 4.81 0.58 5.53
CA TRP A 51 6.09 1.24 5.73
C TRP A 51 6.00 2.21 6.90
N SER A 52 7.08 2.33 7.67
CA SER A 52 7.17 3.31 8.76
C SER A 52 7.32 4.72 8.18
N ALA A 53 6.46 5.63 8.63
CA ALA A 53 6.57 7.05 8.29
C ALA A 53 7.90 7.65 8.76
N ASP A 54 8.38 7.23 9.93
CA ASP A 54 9.66 7.68 10.48
C ASP A 54 10.82 7.25 9.57
N ILE A 55 10.82 5.99 9.11
CA ILE A 55 11.85 5.51 8.17
C ILE A 55 11.78 6.26 6.85
N LEU A 56 10.59 6.46 6.29
CA LEU A 56 10.40 7.22 5.06
C LEU A 56 10.92 8.67 5.19
N SER A 57 10.78 9.29 6.36
CA SER A 57 11.32 10.64 6.61
C SER A 57 12.85 10.71 6.71
N LEU A 58 13.51 9.57 6.99
CA LEU A 58 14.97 9.48 7.10
C LEU A 58 15.64 9.13 5.76
N ILE A 59 14.90 8.56 4.81
CA ILE A 59 15.42 8.21 3.49
C ILE A 59 14.92 9.22 2.46
N HIS A 60 15.86 9.93 1.83
CA HIS A 60 15.55 10.95 0.82
C HIS A 60 15.27 10.31 -0.55
N ILE A 61 14.09 9.70 -0.70
CA ILE A 61 13.58 9.13 -1.95
C ILE A 61 12.27 9.77 -2.38
#